data_AF-A0A6J4L801-F1
#
_entry.id   AF-A0A6J4L801-F1
#
_cell.length_a   1.000
_cell.length_b   1.000
_cell.length_c   1.000
_cell.angle_alpha   90.00
_cell.angle_beta   90.00
_cell.angle_gamma   90.00
#
_symmetry.space_group_name_H-M   'P 1'
#
loop_
_entity.id
_entity.type
_entity.pdbx_description
1 polymer ?
#
loop_
_entity_poly.entity_id
_entity_poly.type
_entity_poly.pdbx_seq_one_letter_code
_entity_poly.pdbx_strand_id
1 'polypeptide(L)' 'MTAALPKGSAAALSRSLRVYHGDHARNRAMDALYGRFLREGDLAFDIGAHVGDRTSSFRRLGARVVALEPQ' A
#
# COMPACT_ATOMS: atom_id res chain seq x y z
N MET A 1 15.37 18.50 24.03
CA MET A 1 15.53 18.85 22.60
C MET A 1 14.44 18.15 21.82
N THR A 2 13.34 18.86 21.56
CA THR A 2 12.15 18.33 20.90
C THR A 2 12.15 18.92 19.49
N ALA A 3 12.43 18.10 18.47
CA ALA A 3 12.38 18.57 17.08
C ALA A 3 10.91 18.66 16.64
N ALA A 4 10.42 19.89 16.47
CA ALA A 4 9.12 20.15 15.89
C ALA A 4 9.16 19.85 14.38
N LEU A 5 8.30 18.94 13.92
CA LEU A 5 8.10 18.67 12.50
C LEU A 5 7.43 19.89 11.81
N PRO A 6 7.93 20.34 10.64
CA PRO A 6 7.44 21.55 9.99
C PRO A 6 5.99 21.37 9.48
N LYS A 7 5.15 22.40 9.65
CA LYS A 7 3.69 22.41 9.38
C LYS A 7 3.26 22.27 7.89
N GLY A 8 4.11 21.71 7.03
CA GLY A 8 3.81 21.48 5.60
C GLY A 8 3.92 20.01 5.13
N SER A 9 4.61 19.15 5.88
CA SER A 9 4.91 17.78 5.44
C SER A 9 3.73 16.82 5.68
N ALA A 10 3.14 16.84 6.88
CA ALA A 10 2.04 15.94 7.23
C ALA A 10 0.77 16.21 6.40
N ALA A 11 0.43 17.47 6.11
CA ALA A 11 -0.76 17.83 5.34
C ALA A 11 -0.64 17.49 3.85
N ALA A 12 0.56 17.60 3.25
CA ALA A 12 0.83 17.18 1.88
C ALA A 12 0.83 15.64 1.76
N LEU A 13 1.41 14.93 2.73
CA LEU A 13 1.31 13.47 2.86
C LEU A 13 -0.17 13.03 3.01
N SER A 14 -0.94 13.74 3.84
CA SER A 14 -2.35 13.43 4.08
C SER A 14 -3.22 13.69 2.85
N ARG A 15 -2.88 14.68 2.03
CA ARG A 15 -3.58 14.98 0.76
C ARG A 15 -3.21 13.98 -0.34
N SER A 16 -1.99 13.45 -0.37
CA SER A 16 -1.65 12.32 -1.27
C SER A 16 -2.32 11.03 -0.79
N LEU A 17 -2.28 10.72 0.50
CA LEU A 17 -2.94 9.55 1.10
C LEU A 17 -4.45 9.55 0.90
N ARG A 18 -5.10 10.72 0.86
CA ARG A 18 -6.56 10.83 0.61
C ARG A 18 -6.95 10.50 -0.83
N VAL A 19 -6.04 10.64 -1.79
CA VAL A 19 -6.24 10.15 -3.16
C VAL A 19 -6.18 8.60 -3.19
N TYR A 20 -5.44 7.98 -2.27
CA TYR A 20 -5.26 6.53 -2.18
C TYR A 20 -6.25 5.81 -1.25
N HIS A 21 -6.81 6.49 -0.25
CA HIS A 21 -7.63 5.86 0.79
C HIS A 21 -9.12 5.62 0.46
N GLY A 22 -9.58 5.81 -0.79
CA GLY A 22 -11.02 5.79 -1.06
C GLY A 22 -11.52 5.13 -2.35
N ASP A 23 -10.65 4.78 -3.30
CA ASP A 23 -11.13 4.23 -4.58
C ASP A 23 -11.33 2.71 -4.50
N HIS A 24 -12.53 2.31 -4.06
CA HIS A 24 -12.94 0.91 -4.03
C HIS A 24 -12.91 0.25 -5.41
N ALA A 25 -13.15 0.99 -6.50
CA ALA A 25 -13.10 0.41 -7.84
C ALA A 25 -11.66 0.09 -8.24
N ARG A 26 -10.73 1.00 -7.97
CA ARG A 26 -9.29 0.76 -8.15
C ARG A 26 -8.80 -0.42 -7.32
N ASN A 27 -9.20 -0.49 -6.04
CA ASN A 27 -8.84 -1.62 -5.18
C ASN A 27 -9.37 -2.95 -5.72
N ARG A 28 -10.64 -3.01 -6.14
CA ARG A 28 -11.20 -4.23 -6.76
C ARG A 28 -10.50 -4.60 -8.07
N ALA A 29 -10.15 -3.62 -8.91
CA ALA A 29 -9.41 -3.88 -10.15
C ALA A 29 -8.01 -4.45 -9.86
N MET A 30 -7.34 -3.92 -8.84
CA MET A 30 -6.03 -4.42 -8.39
C MET A 30 -6.14 -5.85 -7.83
N ASP A 31 -7.15 -6.10 -6.98
CA ASP A 31 -7.41 -7.43 -6.43
C ASP A 31 -7.75 -8.44 -7.55
N ALA A 32 -8.54 -8.04 -8.55
CA ALA A 32 -8.86 -8.88 -9.70
C ALA A 32 -7.64 -9.19 -10.59
N LEU A 33 -6.75 -8.22 -10.79
CA LEU A 33 -5.51 -8.43 -11.52
C LEU A 33 -4.60 -9.42 -10.79
N TYR A 34 -4.33 -9.18 -9.50
CA TYR A 34 -3.38 -9.97 -8.74
C TYR A 34 -3.93 -11.32 -8.26
N GLY A 35 -5.24 -11.46 -8.09
CA GLY A 35 -5.91 -12.73 -7.76
C GLY A 35 -5.78 -13.81 -8.87
N ARG A 36 -5.32 -13.43 -10.07
CA ARG A 36 -4.95 -14.38 -11.13
C ARG A 36 -3.62 -15.09 -10.84
N PHE A 37 -2.82 -14.55 -9.93
CA PHE A 37 -1.46 -15.02 -9.63
C PHE A 37 -1.29 -15.44 -8.17
N LEU A 38 -1.95 -14.75 -7.24
CA LEU A 38 -1.86 -15.01 -5.81
C LEU A 38 -3.06 -15.81 -5.32
N ARG A 39 -2.79 -16.79 -4.47
CA ARG A 39 -3.77 -17.56 -3.69
C ARG A 39 -3.59 -17.26 -2.19
N GLU A 40 -4.60 -17.62 -1.42
CA GLU A 40 -4.52 -17.54 0.04
C GLU A 40 -3.31 -18.33 0.55
N GLY A 41 -2.53 -17.71 1.44
CA GLY A 41 -1.33 -18.31 2.04
C GLY A 41 -0.04 -18.17 1.21
N ASP A 42 -0.11 -17.79 -0.06
CA ASP A 42 1.08 -17.56 -0.89
C ASP A 42 1.98 -16.48 -0.29
N LEU A 43 3.29 -16.59 -0.51
CA LEU A 43 4.26 -15.57 -0.12
C LEU A 43 4.53 -14.61 -1.28
N ALA A 44 4.22 -13.34 -1.08
CA ALA A 44 4.48 -12.25 -2.02
C ALA A 44 5.56 -11.30 -1.49
N PHE A 45 6.44 -10.83 -2.38
CA PHE A 45 7.41 -9.80 -2.09
C PHE A 45 6.98 -8.50 -2.76
N ASP A 46 6.78 -7.43 -1.99
CA ASP A 46 6.44 -6.09 -2.50
C ASP A 46 7.68 -5.19 -2.41
N ILE A 47 8.45 -5.13 -3.50
CA ILE A 47 9.71 -4.37 -3.57
C ILE A 47 9.44 -2.98 -4.13
N GLY A 48 9.88 -1.94 -3.43
CA GLY A 48 9.49 -0.55 -3.73
C GLY A 48 8.06 -0.24 -3.25
N ALA A 49 7.66 -0.78 -2.09
CA ALA A 49 6.28 -0.76 -1.61
C ALA A 49 5.66 0.65 -1.45
N HIS A 50 6.48 1.70 -1.39
CA HIS A 50 6.08 3.10 -1.22
C HIS A 50 5.06 3.27 -0.07
N VAL A 51 3.82 3.66 -0.36
CA VAL A 51 2.74 3.81 0.64
C VAL A 51 1.91 2.53 0.86
N GLY A 52 2.25 1.41 0.23
CA GLY A 52 1.70 0.08 0.54
C GLY A 52 0.42 -0.31 -0.22
N ASP A 53 0.10 0.33 -1.34
CA ASP A 53 -1.09 0.03 -2.15
C ASP A 53 -1.18 -1.45 -2.56
N ARG A 54 -0.08 -2.00 -3.08
CA ARG A 54 -0.01 -3.39 -3.56
C ARG A 54 0.00 -4.38 -2.40
N THR A 55 0.81 -4.11 -1.38
CA THR A 55 0.76 -4.82 -0.09
C THR A 55 -0.68 -4.94 0.43
N SER A 56 -1.47 -3.86 0.41
CA SER A 56 -2.86 -3.88 0.84
C SER A 56 -3.74 -4.84 0.01
N SER A 57 -3.57 -4.85 -1.32
CA SER A 57 -4.27 -5.80 -2.20
C SER A 57 -3.89 -7.24 -1.93
N PHE A 58 -2.58 -7.54 -1.82
CA PHE A 58 -2.10 -8.89 -1.57
C PHE A 58 -2.64 -9.44 -0.25
N ARG A 59 -2.71 -8.59 0.79
CA ARG A 59 -3.32 -8.98 2.07
C ARG A 59 -4.83 -9.22 1.98
N ARG A 60 -5.57 -8.45 1.19
CA ARG A 60 -7.01 -8.71 0.95
C ARG A 60 -7.25 -10.04 0.22
N LEU A 61 -6.31 -10.46 -0.62
CA LEU A 61 -6.32 -11.76 -1.29
C LEU A 61 -5.84 -12.92 -0.39
N GLY A 62 -5.46 -12.65 0.86
CA GLY A 62 -5.02 -13.66 1.82
C GLY A 62 -3.54 -14.07 1.69
N ALA A 63 -2.75 -13.36 0.88
CA ALA A 63 -1.32 -13.62 0.77
C ALA A 63 -0.55 -13.11 2.00
N ARG A 64 0.56 -13.78 2.31
CA ARG A 64 1.58 -13.31 3.23
C ARG A 64 2.52 -12.38 2.46
N VAL A 65 2.85 -11.22 3.00
CA VAL A 65 3.61 -10.20 2.27
C VAL A 65 4.87 -9.82 3.02
N VAL A 66 6.01 -9.85 2.33
CA VAL A 66 7.26 -9.21 2.75
C VAL A 66 7.42 -7.94 1.90
N ALA A 67 7.26 -6.79 2.52
CA ALA A 67 7.38 -5.50 1.85
C ALA A 67 8.74 -4.85 2.15
N LEU A 68 9.38 -4.32 1.12
CA LEU A 68 10.63 -3.57 1.22
C LEU A 68 10.51 -2.27 0.42
N GLU A 69 10.97 -1.18 1.00
CA GLU A 69 11.07 0.11 0.33
C GLU A 69 12.52 0.62 0.54
N PRO A 70 13.30 0.80 -0.55
CA PRO A 70 14.58 1.48 -0.47
C PRO A 70 14.38 3.00 -0.52
N GLN A 71 14.48 3.63 0.67
CA GLN A 71 14.37 5.08 0.83
C GLN A 71 15.26 5.91 -0.09
#